data_AF-A0A528N0R2-F1
#
_entry.id   AF-A0A528N0R2-F1
#
_cell.length_a   1.000
_cell.length_b   1.000
_cell.length_c   1.000
_cell.angle_alpha   90.00
_cell.angle_beta   90.00
_cell.angle_gamma   90.00
#
_symmetry.space_group_name_H-M   'P 1'
#
loop_
_entity.id
_entity.type
_entity.pdbx_description
1 polymer ?
#
loop_
_entity_poly.entity_id
_entity_poly.type
_entity_poly.pdbx_seq_one_letter_code
_entity_poly.pdbx_strand_id
1 'polypeptide(L)' 'ASAPKSNAVYTAFKAATQAAKEFGSLLPPKHILNAPTKLMKEEDYGAGYRYDHDEPDAFSGQDYFPEKMGRRTFY' A
#
# COMPACT_ATOMS: atom_id res chain seq x y z
N ALA A 1 19.02 28.79 -12.75
CA ALA A 1 18.87 27.40 -12.29
C ALA A 1 19.27 27.28 -10.81
N SER A 2 18.41 27.71 -9.88
CA SER A 2 18.74 27.91 -8.45
C SER A 2 17.88 27.10 -7.46
N ALA A 3 16.88 26.35 -7.93
CA ALA A 3 16.10 25.49 -7.05
C ALA A 3 16.95 24.37 -6.41
N PRO A 4 16.65 23.94 -5.17
CA PRO A 4 17.19 22.71 -4.61
C PRO A 4 16.98 21.53 -5.56
N LYS A 5 17.97 20.64 -5.67
CA LYS A 5 17.93 19.48 -6.56
C LYS A 5 17.81 18.21 -5.73
N SER A 6 16.87 17.36 -6.09
CA SER A 6 16.74 16.02 -5.56
C SER A 6 16.22 15.11 -6.66
N ASN A 7 16.79 13.92 -6.77
CA ASN A 7 16.27 12.84 -7.61
C ASN A 7 15.62 11.72 -6.76
N ALA A 8 15.38 11.93 -5.46
CA ALA A 8 14.85 10.90 -4.55
C ALA A 8 13.51 10.33 -5.02
N VAL A 9 12.57 11.20 -5.44
CA VAL A 9 11.29 10.77 -6.01
C VAL A 9 11.48 10.00 -7.32
N TYR A 10 12.43 10.43 -8.15
CA TYR A 10 12.74 9.75 -9.41
C TYR A 10 13.29 8.33 -9.16
N THR A 11 14.22 8.18 -8.22
CA THR A 11 14.78 6.87 -7.84
C THR A 11 13.74 5.98 -7.15
N ALA A 12 12.91 6.55 -6.27
CA ALA A 12 11.82 5.85 -5.59
C ALA A 12 10.80 5.30 -6.59
N PHE A 13 10.34 6.13 -7.53
CA PHE A 13 9.38 5.71 -8.56
C PHE A 13 9.96 4.62 -9.47
N LYS A 14 11.24 4.73 -9.84
CA LYS A 14 11.93 3.70 -10.62
C LYS A 14 11.97 2.35 -9.88
N ALA A 15 12.28 2.36 -8.59
CA ALA A 15 12.29 1.16 -7.76
C ALA A 15 10.88 0.57 -7.56
N ALA A 16 9.87 1.39 -7.30
CA ALA A 16 8.48 0.96 -7.18
C ALA A 16 7.96 0.35 -8.49
N THR A 17 8.30 0.95 -9.63
CA THR A 17 7.95 0.40 -10.97
C THR A 17 8.57 -0.97 -11.19
N GLN A 18 9.83 -1.17 -10.76
CA GLN A 18 10.48 -2.48 -10.87
C GLN A 18 9.79 -3.52 -9.98
N ALA A 19 9.46 -3.14 -8.74
CA ALA A 19 8.74 -4.03 -7.82
C ALA A 19 7.35 -4.41 -8.36
N ALA A 20 6.62 -3.46 -8.97
CA ALA A 20 5.33 -3.76 -9.59
C ALA A 20 5.44 -4.76 -10.75
N LYS A 21 6.55 -4.74 -11.53
CA LYS A 21 6.80 -5.74 -12.58
C LYS A 21 7.09 -7.12 -12.02
N GLU A 22 7.77 -7.19 -10.88
CA GLU A 22 8.15 -8.45 -10.22
C GLU A 22 6.99 -9.06 -9.44
N PHE A 23 6.20 -8.24 -8.75
CA PHE A 23 5.20 -8.65 -7.76
C PHE A 23 3.75 -8.30 -8.14
N GLY A 24 3.50 -7.73 -9.33
CA GLY A 24 2.21 -7.16 -9.70
C GLY A 24 1.03 -8.14 -9.77
N SER A 25 1.28 -9.45 -9.73
CA SER A 25 0.25 -10.48 -9.63
C SER A 25 -0.17 -10.80 -8.18
N LEU A 26 0.55 -10.28 -7.19
CA LEU A 26 0.20 -10.46 -5.79
C LEU A 26 -1.01 -9.59 -5.41
N LEU A 27 -1.92 -10.17 -4.64
CA LEU A 27 -3.06 -9.45 -4.10
C LEU A 27 -2.60 -8.49 -2.99
N PRO A 28 -3.21 -7.30 -2.89
CA PRO A 28 -3.09 -6.46 -1.70
C PRO A 28 -3.54 -7.19 -0.43
N PRO A 29 -3.16 -6.70 0.75
CA PRO A 29 -3.67 -7.19 2.02
C PRO A 29 -5.20 -7.15 2.07
N LYS A 30 -5.82 -8.18 2.67
CA LYS A 30 -7.30 -8.30 2.72
C LYS A 30 -7.99 -7.07 3.29
N HIS A 31 -7.39 -6.42 4.29
CA HIS A 31 -7.96 -5.26 4.96
C HIS A 31 -8.13 -4.03 4.05
N ILE A 32 -7.47 -3.96 2.89
CA ILE A 32 -7.60 -2.82 1.95
C ILE A 32 -8.51 -3.16 0.77
N LEU A 33 -8.92 -4.42 0.64
CA LEU A 33 -9.78 -4.87 -0.45
C LEU A 33 -11.22 -4.44 -0.22
N ASN A 34 -11.94 -4.20 -1.31
CA ASN A 34 -13.38 -4.04 -1.24
C ASN A 34 -14.06 -5.37 -0.88
N ALA A 35 -15.22 -5.29 -0.23
CA ALA A 35 -16.04 -6.45 0.12
C ALA A 35 -17.52 -6.23 -0.27
N PRO A 36 -17.82 -6.09 -1.58
CA PRO A 36 -19.17 -5.78 -2.04
C PRO A 36 -20.16 -6.94 -1.90
N THR A 37 -19.68 -8.19 -1.93
CA THR A 37 -20.54 -9.38 -1.84
C THR A 37 -20.57 -9.96 -0.42
N LYS A 38 -21.62 -10.73 -0.11
CA LYS A 38 -21.73 -11.44 1.16
C LYS A 38 -20.56 -12.42 1.36
N LEU A 39 -20.24 -13.20 0.34
CA LEU A 39 -19.12 -14.15 0.36
C LEU A 39 -17.79 -13.46 0.66
N MET A 40 -17.51 -12.30 0.04
CA MET A 40 -16.26 -11.58 0.30
C MET A 40 -16.14 -11.10 1.75
N LYS A 41 -17.25 -10.66 2.37
CA LYS A 41 -17.27 -10.29 3.79
C LYS A 41 -17.07 -11.51 4.70
N GLU A 42 -17.67 -12.64 4.35
CA GLU A 42 -17.48 -13.92 5.06
C GLU A 42 -16.03 -14.42 4.99
N GLU A 43 -15.30 -14.05 3.93
CA GLU A 43 -13.88 -14.34 3.73
C GLU A 43 -12.94 -13.25 4.30
N ASP A 44 -13.46 -12.36 5.15
CA ASP A 44 -12.74 -11.28 5.84
C ASP A 44 -12.16 -10.19 4.92
N TYR A 45 -12.72 -9.98 3.73
CA TYR A 45 -12.29 -8.88 2.86
C TYR A 45 -12.70 -7.55 3.51
N GLY A 46 -11.77 -6.59 3.56
CA GLY A 46 -11.96 -5.30 4.22
C GLY A 46 -12.04 -5.38 5.76
N ALA A 47 -12.00 -6.57 6.35
CA ALA A 47 -11.99 -6.72 7.80
C ALA A 47 -10.69 -6.15 8.39
N GLY A 48 -10.80 -5.40 9.48
CA GLY A 48 -9.66 -4.77 10.14
C GLY A 48 -9.15 -3.49 9.47
N TYR A 49 -9.80 -2.99 8.41
CA TYR A 49 -9.47 -1.69 7.83
C TYR A 49 -9.65 -0.58 8.88
N ARG A 50 -8.58 0.17 9.15
CA ARG A 50 -8.63 1.40 9.93
C ARG A 50 -8.68 2.59 8.99
N TYR A 51 -9.71 3.42 9.14
CA TYR A 51 -9.84 4.63 8.35
C TYR A 51 -8.93 5.71 8.92
N ASP A 52 -7.90 6.10 8.16
CA ASP A 52 -6.84 6.99 8.66
C ASP A 52 -7.38 8.25 9.34
N HIS A 53 -8.44 8.87 8.82
CA HIS A 53 -8.99 10.10 9.39
C HIS A 53 -9.63 9.95 10.78
N ASP A 54 -10.00 8.74 11.17
CA ASP A 54 -10.56 8.45 12.50
C ASP A 54 -9.46 8.07 13.52
N GLU A 55 -8.22 7.88 13.07
CA GLU A 55 -7.10 7.49 13.91
C GLU A 55 -6.35 8.69 14.51
N PRO A 56 -5.64 8.51 15.64
CA PRO A 56 -4.73 9.53 16.15
C PRO A 56 -3.77 9.99 15.06
N ASP A 57 -3.54 11.30 15.00
CA ASP A 57 -2.68 11.96 13.99
C ASP A 57 -3.10 11.75 12.53
N ALA A 58 -4.34 11.27 12.31
CA ALA A 58 -4.85 10.87 11.01
C ALA A 58 -3.97 9.79 10.32
N PHE A 59 -3.40 8.87 11.10
CA PHE A 59 -2.46 7.87 10.61
C PHE A 59 -2.63 6.50 11.27
N SER A 60 -3.14 5.52 10.53
CA SER A 60 -3.29 4.15 11.03
C SER A 60 -1.95 3.40 11.10
N GLY A 61 -0.99 3.71 10.25
CA GLY A 61 0.26 2.96 10.15
C GLY A 61 0.09 1.53 9.62
N GLN A 62 -1.06 1.20 9.02
CA GLN A 62 -1.31 -0.09 8.38
C GLN A 62 -0.28 -0.40 7.29
N ASP A 63 -0.05 -1.70 7.04
CA ASP A 63 0.80 -2.15 5.95
C ASP A 63 -0.03 -2.37 4.69
N TYR A 64 0.31 -1.66 3.63
CA TYR A 64 -0.43 -1.66 2.36
C TYR A 64 0.23 -2.53 1.28
N PHE A 65 1.39 -3.14 1.57
CA PHE A 65 2.06 -4.02 0.62
C PHE A 65 1.49 -5.43 0.63
N PRO A 66 1.47 -6.13 -0.52
CA PRO A 66 1.12 -7.55 -0.55
C PRO A 66 1.93 -8.36 0.47
N GLU A 67 1.26 -9.25 1.22
CA GLU A 67 1.91 -10.03 2.30
C GLU A 67 3.14 -10.79 1.81
N LYS A 68 3.05 -11.40 0.61
CA LYS A 68 4.14 -12.17 -0.01
C LYS A 68 5.31 -11.31 -0.50
N MET A 69 5.11 -10.00 -0.68
CA MET A 69 6.16 -9.03 -1.04
C MET A 69 6.86 -8.48 0.21
N GLY A 70 6.15 -8.46 1.34
CA GLY A 70 6.57 -7.79 2.56
C GLY A 70 6.64 -6.26 2.42
N ARG A 71 6.79 -5.57 3.55
CA ARG A 71 6.90 -4.11 3.57
C ARG A 71 8.18 -3.64 2.88
N ARG A 72 8.06 -2.59 2.07
CA ARG A 72 9.19 -1.97 1.36
C ARG A 72 9.31 -0.49 1.67
N THR A 73 10.53 0.02 1.58
CA THR A 73 10.84 1.45 1.66
C THR A 73 11.45 1.88 0.34
N PHE A 74 10.79 2.82 -0.34
CA PHE A 74 11.28 3.41 -1.59
C PHE A 74 11.65 4.89 -1.45
N TYR A 75 11.03 5.58 -0.49
CA TYR A 75 11.19 7.00 -0.18
C TYR A 75 11.12 7.19 1.33
#